data_AF-A0A1C6CGW1-F1
#
_entry.id   AF-A0A1C6CGW1-F1
#
_cell.length_a   1.000
_cell.length_b   1.000
_cell.length_c   1.000
_cell.angle_alpha   90.00
_cell.angle_beta   90.00
_cell.angle_gamma   90.00
#
_symmetry.space_group_name_H-M   'P 1'
#
loop_
_entity.id
_entity.type
_entity.pdbx_description
1 polymer ?
#
loop_
_entity_poly.entity_id
_entity_poly.type
_entity_poly.pdbx_seq_one_letter_code
_entity_poly.pdbx_strand_id
1 'polypeptide(L)'
;MFKKISAGILSALMITAVAVSGTGCSQTQPASIDYKTADKVADGAILQAFCWNFNTIKESMGDIAAAGFSAVQTSPINECLEGEDGGMDLYGNGKWYYHYQPTDFKIGNYQLGTRDEFKAMCDEAHKYGIKVIVDVIANHTTPATDEVSEDLIEAGGGSLETLYHKEGRTPLNDFGDRLACTTHEMGGLPDINTERPSFQKYFFNYINDCIACGADGFRYDTAKHIGLSDDPKEDDGFKNNFWEKATKEVDNAENLFIYGEVLQGDNDRLADYIKEIGRTTSSTYGSKIRSGIASGNIDTAVVSDYWIGNADPNIVTWVESHDNYINDCTYNNIDSEQVVLGWAIITARKDGTPLFFDRPYNSSIDNSWGMNRIGTQGDDMYKDNRVSAVNFFRTAMKGEDENLVNPNLDSTALMIERGTKGAVIVNTNDPLKVDFETNLADGTYVDRVDRKTEYTVKNGKITCDTDIPENSVVVLYNEGYTEYARPASVGVDSKTEFTYSDDTYEVTLTCSNTDNATYSLDGGKAVSYKDGDKVTIKHGDSDVSKLELRAENAEGVKTYERLEFTYM
;
A
#
# COMPACT_ATOMS: atom_id res chain seq x y z
N MET A 1 -26.48 46.47 -54.23
CA MET A 1 -26.39 45.15 -53.58
C MET A 1 -26.74 45.34 -52.11
N PHE A 2 -27.74 44.59 -51.63
CA PHE A 2 -28.24 44.42 -50.25
C PHE A 2 -27.17 44.71 -49.14
N LYS A 3 -27.43 45.35 -48.00
CA LYS A 3 -28.57 45.37 -47.07
C LYS A 3 -28.49 46.65 -46.21
N LYS A 4 -29.65 47.26 -45.93
CA LYS A 4 -29.81 48.40 -45.00
C LYS A 4 -29.85 47.91 -43.55
N ILE A 5 -29.21 48.70 -42.68
CA ILE A 5 -29.27 48.68 -41.22
C ILE A 5 -30.66 49.19 -40.77
N SER A 6 -31.28 48.53 -39.80
CA SER A 6 -32.43 49.05 -39.05
C SER A 6 -32.46 48.42 -37.66
N ALA A 7 -32.55 49.29 -36.65
CA ALA A 7 -32.49 49.02 -35.23
C ALA A 7 -33.78 48.38 -34.66
N GLY A 8 -33.67 47.74 -33.49
CA GLY A 8 -34.81 47.22 -32.74
C GLY A 8 -34.49 46.96 -31.27
N ILE A 9 -34.73 47.99 -30.46
CA ILE A 9 -35.02 48.06 -29.01
C ILE A 9 -35.17 46.70 -28.29
N LEU A 10 -34.33 46.45 -27.27
CA LEU A 10 -34.59 45.41 -26.26
C LEU A 10 -35.08 46.07 -24.97
N SER A 11 -36.35 45.84 -24.66
CA SER A 11 -37.04 46.25 -23.45
C SER A 11 -36.64 45.36 -22.26
N ALA A 12 -36.28 46.01 -21.15
CA ALA A 12 -36.02 45.37 -19.86
C ALA A 12 -37.31 44.82 -19.23
N LEU A 13 -37.27 43.56 -18.78
CA LEU A 13 -38.20 43.02 -17.79
C LEU A 13 -37.37 42.58 -16.56
N MET A 14 -37.44 43.38 -15.49
CA MET A 14 -37.07 42.93 -14.15
C MET A 14 -38.19 42.00 -13.64
N ILE A 15 -37.87 40.73 -13.43
CA ILE A 15 -38.71 39.82 -12.64
C ILE A 15 -38.06 39.73 -11.27
N THR A 16 -38.67 40.40 -10.29
CA THR A 16 -38.44 40.16 -8.86
C THR A 16 -38.98 38.78 -8.51
N ALA A 17 -38.08 37.80 -8.31
CA ALA A 17 -38.42 36.51 -7.73
C ALA A 17 -38.44 36.64 -6.20
N VAL A 18 -39.62 36.47 -5.62
CA VAL A 18 -39.82 36.28 -4.18
C VAL A 18 -39.29 34.90 -3.81
N ALA A 19 -38.26 34.85 -2.96
CA ALA A 19 -37.77 33.60 -2.40
C ALA A 19 -38.80 33.03 -1.41
N VAL A 20 -39.55 32.03 -1.84
CA VAL A 20 -40.31 31.16 -0.95
C VAL A 20 -39.32 30.12 -0.43
N SER A 21 -39.04 30.18 0.87
CA SER A 21 -38.27 29.17 1.61
C SER A 21 -39.08 27.86 1.64
N GLY A 22 -38.88 27.01 0.64
CA GLY A 22 -39.27 25.61 0.67
C GLY A 22 -38.21 24.81 1.41
N THR A 23 -38.61 24.15 2.49
CA THR A 23 -37.88 23.01 3.08
C THR A 23 -37.68 21.96 1.99
N GLY A 24 -36.49 21.95 1.40
CA GLY A 24 -36.11 20.98 0.38
C GLY A 24 -35.92 19.60 1.02
N CYS A 25 -36.67 18.61 0.54
CA CYS A 25 -36.22 17.22 0.61
C CYS A 25 -34.80 17.17 0.02
N SER A 26 -33.83 16.71 0.83
CA SER A 26 -32.50 16.37 0.35
C SER A 26 -32.67 15.29 -0.72
N GLN A 27 -32.49 15.67 -1.99
CA GLN A 27 -32.26 14.69 -3.05
C GLN A 27 -30.84 14.19 -2.82
N THR A 28 -30.71 12.99 -2.25
CA THR A 28 -29.43 12.28 -2.18
C THR A 28 -28.87 12.19 -3.59
N GLN A 29 -27.77 12.88 -3.85
CA GLN A 29 -27.03 12.67 -5.08
C GLN A 29 -26.52 11.22 -5.08
N PRO A 30 -26.55 10.52 -6.22
CA PRO A 30 -25.97 9.20 -6.32
C PRO A 30 -24.47 9.28 -6.03
N ALA A 31 -23.95 8.29 -5.30
CA ALA A 31 -22.55 8.22 -4.95
C ALA A 31 -21.67 8.08 -6.23
N SER A 32 -20.51 8.71 -6.23
CA SER A 32 -19.60 8.69 -7.39
C SER A 32 -18.87 7.34 -7.48
N ILE A 33 -18.63 6.88 -8.72
CA ILE A 33 -17.74 5.74 -9.03
C ILE A 33 -16.42 6.18 -9.67
N ASP A 34 -16.27 7.49 -9.92
CA ASP A 34 -15.01 8.12 -10.33
C ASP A 34 -14.21 8.45 -9.07
N TYR A 35 -13.52 7.44 -8.52
CA TYR A 35 -12.73 7.57 -7.30
C TYR A 35 -11.56 8.53 -7.53
N LYS A 36 -11.63 9.74 -6.95
CA LYS A 36 -10.56 10.73 -7.09
C LYS A 36 -9.56 10.54 -5.97
N THR A 37 -8.56 9.69 -6.24
CA THR A 37 -7.39 9.53 -5.39
C THR A 37 -6.37 10.64 -5.70
N ALA A 38 -5.30 10.73 -4.91
CA ALA A 38 -4.31 11.78 -5.09
C ALA A 38 -3.55 11.65 -6.42
N ASP A 39 -3.44 12.75 -7.18
CA ASP A 39 -2.71 12.78 -8.46
C ASP A 39 -1.24 12.36 -8.34
N LYS A 40 -0.61 12.67 -7.20
CA LYS A 40 0.75 12.29 -6.87
C LYS A 40 0.74 11.29 -5.73
N VAL A 41 1.52 10.23 -5.87
CA VAL A 41 1.72 9.19 -4.84
C VAL A 41 2.06 9.80 -3.47
N ALA A 42 2.93 10.81 -3.45
CA ALA A 42 3.37 11.46 -2.21
C ALA A 42 2.22 12.07 -1.39
N ASP A 43 1.15 12.52 -2.05
CA ASP A 43 -0.01 13.16 -1.45
C ASP A 43 -1.09 12.15 -1.02
N GLY A 44 -0.98 10.88 -1.43
CA GLY A 44 -1.95 9.83 -1.15
C GLY A 44 -1.35 8.68 -0.33
N ALA A 45 -2.01 7.52 -0.37
CA ALA A 45 -1.57 6.30 0.31
C ALA A 45 -1.19 5.22 -0.70
N ILE A 46 -0.29 4.34 -0.28
CA ILE A 46 0.21 3.21 -1.08
C ILE A 46 -0.28 1.90 -0.44
N LEU A 47 -0.86 1.01 -1.24
CA LEU A 47 -1.11 -0.38 -0.85
C LEU A 47 0.09 -1.24 -1.23
N GLN A 48 0.72 -1.93 -0.28
CA GLN A 48 1.70 -2.97 -0.56
C GLN A 48 0.96 -4.29 -0.81
N ALA A 49 0.75 -4.63 -2.09
CA ALA A 49 0.13 -5.89 -2.52
C ALA A 49 1.17 -7.03 -2.46
N PHE A 50 1.64 -7.31 -1.25
CA PHE A 50 2.75 -8.22 -0.99
C PHE A 50 2.40 -9.65 -1.40
N CYS A 51 3.20 -10.21 -2.31
CA CYS A 51 3.02 -11.54 -2.92
C CYS A 51 1.72 -11.71 -3.73
N TRP A 52 0.99 -10.64 -4.07
CA TRP A 52 -0.14 -10.75 -5.00
C TRP A 52 0.39 -10.83 -6.44
N ASN A 53 -0.13 -11.75 -7.25
CA ASN A 53 0.24 -11.83 -8.66
C ASN A 53 -0.44 -10.71 -9.47
N PHE A 54 0.06 -10.46 -10.67
CA PHE A 54 -0.42 -9.34 -11.50
C PHE A 54 -1.92 -9.42 -11.82
N ASN A 55 -2.45 -10.63 -12.03
CA ASN A 55 -3.87 -10.80 -12.32
C ASN A 55 -4.75 -10.52 -11.08
N THR A 56 -4.33 -10.95 -9.89
CA THR A 56 -5.03 -10.64 -8.64
C THR A 56 -5.10 -9.13 -8.42
N ILE A 57 -3.96 -8.42 -8.55
CA ILE A 57 -3.95 -6.95 -8.42
C ILE A 57 -4.88 -6.30 -9.46
N LYS A 58 -4.82 -6.75 -10.72
CA LYS A 58 -5.66 -6.25 -11.81
C LYS A 58 -7.15 -6.43 -11.52
N GLU A 59 -7.56 -7.60 -11.03
CA GLU A 59 -8.96 -7.90 -10.72
C GLU A 59 -9.48 -7.14 -9.49
N SER A 60 -8.61 -6.85 -8.52
CA SER A 60 -8.94 -6.09 -7.32
C SER A 60 -8.88 -4.56 -7.50
N MET A 61 -8.58 -4.05 -8.70
CA MET A 61 -8.33 -2.62 -8.91
C MET A 61 -9.52 -1.72 -8.53
N GLY A 62 -10.76 -2.21 -8.72
CA GLY A 62 -11.97 -1.52 -8.28
C GLY A 62 -12.04 -1.37 -6.76
N ASP A 63 -11.69 -2.42 -6.01
CA ASP A 63 -11.64 -2.41 -4.56
C ASP A 63 -10.52 -1.49 -4.05
N ILE A 64 -9.33 -1.56 -4.67
CA ILE A 64 -8.18 -0.69 -4.33
C ILE A 64 -8.53 0.80 -4.52
N ALA A 65 -9.20 1.15 -5.63
CA ALA A 65 -9.65 2.51 -5.90
C ALA A 65 -10.69 2.98 -4.90
N ALA A 66 -11.65 2.10 -4.56
CA ALA A 66 -12.68 2.39 -3.58
C ALA A 66 -12.16 2.50 -2.13
N ALA A 67 -11.06 1.82 -1.83
CA ALA A 67 -10.31 1.99 -0.60
C ALA A 67 -9.48 3.29 -0.58
N GLY A 68 -9.44 4.06 -1.67
CA GLY A 68 -8.81 5.38 -1.72
C GLY A 68 -7.29 5.38 -1.86
N PHE A 69 -6.68 4.25 -2.20
CA PHE A 69 -5.23 4.19 -2.46
C PHE A 69 -4.89 4.89 -3.79
N SER A 70 -3.85 5.73 -3.76
CA SER A 70 -3.34 6.39 -4.97
C SER A 70 -2.32 5.54 -5.72
N ALA A 71 -1.76 4.53 -5.07
CA ALA A 71 -0.77 3.65 -5.65
C ALA A 71 -0.86 2.23 -5.09
N VAL A 72 -0.43 1.27 -5.90
CA VAL A 72 -0.14 -0.11 -5.48
C VAL A 72 1.35 -0.37 -5.66
N GLN A 73 1.96 -1.02 -4.68
CA GLN A 73 3.32 -1.53 -4.74
C GLN A 73 3.31 -3.05 -4.92
N THR A 74 3.97 -3.54 -5.96
CA THR A 74 4.14 -4.98 -6.21
C THR A 74 5.31 -5.54 -5.40
N SER A 75 5.34 -6.86 -5.19
CA SER A 75 6.59 -7.59 -4.93
C SER A 75 7.55 -7.49 -6.14
N PRO A 76 8.83 -7.89 -5.99
CA PRO A 76 9.80 -7.92 -7.08
C PRO A 76 9.31 -8.66 -8.33
N ILE A 77 9.41 -7.99 -9.48
CA ILE A 77 8.87 -8.49 -10.75
C ILE A 77 9.93 -9.09 -11.68
N ASN A 78 11.20 -9.05 -11.30
CA ASN A 78 12.27 -9.65 -12.09
C ASN A 78 12.25 -11.19 -11.98
N GLU A 79 12.96 -11.86 -12.89
CA GLU A 79 13.26 -13.29 -12.78
C GLU A 79 13.96 -13.59 -11.44
N CYS A 80 13.54 -14.65 -10.79
CA CYS A 80 14.04 -15.06 -9.48
C CYS A 80 14.29 -16.56 -9.40
N LEU A 81 14.99 -16.98 -8.34
CA LEU A 81 15.27 -18.39 -8.08
C LEU A 81 13.96 -19.19 -7.90
N GLU A 82 13.80 -20.26 -8.68
CA GLU A 82 12.72 -21.23 -8.49
C GLU A 82 13.09 -22.20 -7.36
N GLY A 83 12.69 -21.86 -6.13
CA GLY A 83 12.89 -22.69 -4.95
C GLY A 83 11.77 -23.70 -4.72
N GLU A 84 12.09 -24.79 -4.02
CA GLU A 84 11.16 -25.90 -3.69
C GLU A 84 10.32 -26.35 -4.89
N ASP A 85 10.99 -26.66 -6.01
CA ASP A 85 10.36 -27.16 -7.24
C ASP A 85 9.19 -26.26 -7.73
N GLY A 86 9.30 -24.94 -7.52
CA GLY A 86 8.29 -23.96 -7.93
C GLY A 86 7.10 -23.87 -6.98
N GLY A 87 7.27 -24.31 -5.73
CA GLY A 87 6.27 -24.21 -4.68
C GLY A 87 5.75 -22.78 -4.48
N MET A 88 4.46 -22.65 -4.15
CA MET A 88 3.73 -21.38 -4.07
C MET A 88 3.18 -21.08 -2.67
N ASP A 89 3.59 -21.82 -1.65
CA ASP A 89 3.30 -21.43 -0.26
C ASP A 89 4.04 -20.12 0.06
N LEU A 90 3.44 -19.25 0.89
CA LEU A 90 4.18 -18.10 1.42
C LEU A 90 5.43 -18.54 2.21
N TYR A 91 5.34 -19.69 2.87
CA TYR A 91 6.45 -20.35 3.56
C TYR A 91 6.21 -21.87 3.63
N GLY A 92 7.23 -22.68 3.33
CA GLY A 92 7.12 -24.13 3.31
C GLY A 92 7.50 -24.70 1.95
N ASN A 93 6.54 -25.28 1.22
CA ASN A 93 6.72 -25.73 -0.15
C ASN A 93 6.57 -24.54 -1.10
N GLY A 94 7.61 -23.70 -1.11
CA GLY A 94 7.62 -22.33 -1.62
C GLY A 94 8.07 -21.37 -0.51
N LYS A 95 8.58 -20.20 -0.87
CA LYS A 95 8.80 -19.08 0.07
C LYS A 95 8.68 -17.74 -0.62
N TRP A 96 8.09 -16.77 0.08
CA TRP A 96 8.01 -15.37 -0.36
C TRP A 96 9.40 -14.79 -0.66
N TYR A 97 10.44 -15.18 0.09
CA TYR A 97 11.75 -14.55 -0.04
C TYR A 97 12.48 -14.88 -1.35
N TYR A 98 11.99 -15.84 -2.16
CA TYR A 98 12.55 -16.06 -3.48
C TYR A 98 12.35 -14.87 -4.41
N HIS A 99 11.32 -14.03 -4.22
CA HIS A 99 11.20 -12.74 -4.91
C HIS A 99 12.48 -11.89 -4.81
N TYR A 100 13.19 -12.00 -3.68
CA TYR A 100 14.38 -11.23 -3.35
C TYR A 100 15.67 -11.99 -3.69
N GLN A 101 15.61 -13.02 -4.54
CA GLN A 101 16.78 -13.75 -5.03
C GLN A 101 16.84 -13.69 -6.56
N PRO A 102 17.24 -12.52 -7.14
CA PRO A 102 17.29 -12.34 -8.59
C PRO A 102 18.22 -13.34 -9.28
N THR A 103 17.76 -13.90 -10.39
CA THR A 103 18.57 -14.71 -11.32
C THR A 103 18.88 -13.91 -12.59
N ASP A 104 18.00 -12.97 -12.97
CA ASP A 104 18.18 -12.02 -14.05
C ASP A 104 17.32 -10.75 -13.84
N PHE A 105 17.64 -9.66 -14.54
CA PHE A 105 16.86 -8.42 -14.58
C PHE A 105 16.00 -8.35 -15.83
N LYS A 106 14.96 -9.18 -15.87
CA LYS A 106 13.92 -9.21 -16.91
C LYS A 106 12.56 -9.35 -16.24
N ILE A 107 11.53 -8.69 -16.78
CA ILE A 107 10.18 -8.73 -16.18
C ILE A 107 9.57 -10.12 -16.36
N GLY A 108 9.12 -10.69 -15.24
CA GLY A 108 8.36 -11.92 -15.16
C GLY A 108 9.03 -12.94 -14.25
N ASN A 109 8.24 -13.64 -13.45
CA ASN A 109 8.70 -14.79 -12.67
C ASN A 109 7.54 -15.76 -12.42
N TYR A 110 7.87 -16.97 -11.96
CA TYR A 110 6.91 -18.03 -11.72
C TYR A 110 5.87 -17.69 -10.63
N GLN A 111 6.21 -16.75 -9.75
CA GLN A 111 5.39 -16.38 -8.60
C GLN A 111 4.33 -15.32 -8.93
N LEU A 112 4.68 -14.28 -9.70
CA LEU A 112 3.82 -13.13 -9.97
C LEU A 112 3.21 -13.10 -11.37
N GLY A 113 3.80 -13.84 -12.32
CA GLY A 113 3.33 -13.95 -13.69
C GLY A 113 4.27 -13.32 -14.71
N THR A 114 3.74 -13.08 -15.89
CA THR A 114 4.48 -12.67 -17.09
C THR A 114 4.56 -11.15 -17.26
N ARG A 115 5.49 -10.68 -18.10
CA ARG A 115 5.58 -9.27 -18.52
C ARG A 115 4.28 -8.71 -19.12
N ASP A 116 3.56 -9.51 -19.91
CA ASP A 116 2.29 -9.09 -20.51
C ASP A 116 1.19 -8.92 -19.46
N GLU A 117 1.18 -9.78 -18.43
CA GLU A 117 0.26 -9.65 -17.30
C GLU A 117 0.60 -8.44 -16.42
N PHE A 118 1.89 -8.16 -16.20
CA PHE A 118 2.33 -6.94 -15.53
C PHE A 118 1.85 -5.68 -16.29
N LYS A 119 2.04 -5.65 -17.61
CA LYS A 119 1.54 -4.56 -18.44
C LYS A 119 0.02 -4.42 -18.37
N ALA A 120 -0.72 -5.53 -18.45
CA ALA A 120 -2.17 -5.52 -18.36
C ALA A 120 -2.67 -5.02 -17.00
N MET A 121 -1.95 -5.33 -15.91
CA MET A 121 -2.23 -4.81 -14.58
C MET A 121 -2.00 -3.29 -14.51
N CYS A 122 -0.89 -2.78 -15.07
CA CYS A 122 -0.64 -1.34 -15.15
C CYS A 122 -1.71 -0.61 -15.96
N ASP A 123 -2.08 -1.14 -17.13
CA ASP A 123 -3.12 -0.57 -17.99
C ASP A 123 -4.49 -0.52 -17.27
N GLU A 124 -4.79 -1.49 -16.38
CA GLU A 124 -5.99 -1.47 -15.55
C GLU A 124 -5.88 -0.44 -14.42
N ALA A 125 -4.74 -0.38 -13.72
CA ALA A 125 -4.48 0.59 -12.65
C ALA A 125 -4.71 2.04 -13.14
N HIS A 126 -4.18 2.36 -14.31
CA HIS A 126 -4.31 3.70 -14.89
C HIS A 126 -5.75 4.09 -15.26
N LYS A 127 -6.66 3.13 -15.49
CA LYS A 127 -8.10 3.45 -15.70
C LYS A 127 -8.77 4.01 -14.44
N TYR A 128 -8.25 3.66 -13.27
CA TYR A 128 -8.70 4.16 -11.98
C TYR A 128 -7.82 5.31 -11.44
N GLY A 129 -6.83 5.76 -12.23
CA GLY A 129 -5.86 6.76 -11.78
C GLY A 129 -4.85 6.25 -10.73
N ILE A 130 -4.78 4.94 -10.51
CA ILE A 130 -3.86 4.32 -9.55
C ILE A 130 -2.47 4.18 -10.18
N LYS A 131 -1.45 4.56 -9.42
CA LYS A 131 -0.04 4.47 -9.79
C LYS A 131 0.55 3.12 -9.43
N VAL A 132 1.50 2.63 -10.22
CA VAL A 132 2.18 1.35 -9.96
C VAL A 132 3.62 1.60 -9.50
N ILE A 133 3.96 1.12 -8.30
CA ILE A 133 5.31 1.12 -7.75
C ILE A 133 5.86 -0.30 -7.84
N VAL A 134 7.05 -0.46 -8.42
CA VAL A 134 7.72 -1.76 -8.52
C VAL A 134 8.80 -1.86 -7.45
N ASP A 135 8.79 -2.95 -6.69
CA ASP A 135 9.92 -3.32 -5.83
C ASP A 135 11.08 -3.84 -6.69
N VAL A 136 12.27 -3.25 -6.54
CA VAL A 136 13.44 -3.54 -7.38
C VAL A 136 14.67 -3.83 -6.53
N ILE A 137 15.35 -4.93 -6.85
CA ILE A 137 16.59 -5.35 -6.20
C ILE A 137 17.76 -4.99 -7.10
N ALA A 138 18.52 -3.95 -6.75
CA ALA A 138 19.74 -3.61 -7.48
C ALA A 138 21.01 -4.13 -6.81
N ASN A 139 20.91 -4.48 -5.52
CA ASN A 139 22.06 -4.74 -4.66
C ASN A 139 22.69 -6.11 -4.88
N HIS A 140 21.88 -7.16 -5.04
CA HIS A 140 22.35 -8.53 -4.94
C HIS A 140 21.66 -9.47 -5.92
N THR A 141 22.18 -10.70 -6.03
CA THR A 141 21.54 -11.83 -6.71
C THR A 141 21.16 -12.94 -5.74
N THR A 142 20.58 -14.03 -6.26
CA THR A 142 20.49 -15.31 -5.56
C THR A 142 21.88 -15.82 -5.09
N PRO A 143 21.96 -16.55 -3.95
CA PRO A 143 23.16 -17.28 -3.54
C PRO A 143 23.40 -18.55 -4.37
N ALA A 144 22.39 -19.04 -5.10
CA ALA A 144 22.53 -20.14 -6.05
C ALA A 144 23.16 -19.62 -7.35
N THR A 145 24.46 -19.30 -7.31
CA THR A 145 25.14 -18.60 -8.41
C THR A 145 25.13 -19.33 -9.75
N ASP A 146 24.93 -20.65 -9.73
CA ASP A 146 24.79 -21.46 -10.96
C ASP A 146 23.46 -21.18 -11.70
N GLU A 147 22.48 -20.56 -11.02
CA GLU A 147 21.20 -20.13 -11.58
C GLU A 147 21.21 -18.67 -12.06
N VAL A 148 22.32 -17.95 -11.87
CA VAL A 148 22.46 -16.58 -12.39
C VAL A 148 22.64 -16.64 -13.90
N SER A 149 21.81 -15.89 -14.64
CA SER A 149 21.79 -15.93 -16.10
C SER A 149 23.13 -15.52 -16.73
N GLU A 150 23.44 -16.12 -17.89
CA GLU A 150 24.62 -15.73 -18.68
C GLU A 150 24.58 -14.25 -19.12
N ASP A 151 23.39 -13.72 -19.40
CA ASP A 151 23.19 -12.31 -19.78
C ASP A 151 23.60 -11.36 -18.65
N LEU A 152 23.21 -11.66 -17.40
CA LEU A 152 23.61 -10.89 -16.23
C LEU A 152 25.11 -11.04 -15.95
N ILE A 153 25.67 -12.25 -16.11
CA ILE A 153 27.12 -12.48 -15.98
C ILE A 153 27.91 -11.63 -17.00
N GLU A 154 27.48 -11.59 -18.26
CA GLU A 154 28.10 -10.78 -19.31
C GLU A 154 27.97 -9.29 -19.00
N ALA A 155 26.80 -8.83 -18.54
CA ALA A 155 26.60 -7.46 -18.06
C ALA A 155 27.52 -7.14 -16.86
N GLY A 156 27.78 -8.12 -16.01
CA GLY A 156 28.73 -8.11 -14.90
C GLY A 156 30.21 -8.16 -15.31
N GLY A 157 30.55 -8.14 -16.60
CA GLY A 157 31.94 -8.17 -17.07
C GLY A 157 32.46 -9.57 -17.42
N GLY A 158 31.56 -10.53 -17.64
CA GLY A 158 31.84 -11.83 -18.26
C GLY A 158 32.15 -12.97 -17.28
N SER A 159 32.05 -12.72 -15.96
CA SER A 159 32.22 -13.75 -14.93
C SER A 159 31.52 -13.37 -13.62
N LEU A 160 31.21 -14.36 -12.78
CA LEU A 160 30.70 -14.11 -11.42
C LEU A 160 31.69 -13.28 -10.57
N GLU A 161 33.00 -13.45 -10.76
CA GLU A 161 34.02 -12.68 -10.03
C GLU A 161 34.03 -11.20 -10.39
N THR A 162 33.59 -10.84 -11.60
CA THR A 162 33.51 -9.45 -12.04
C THR A 162 32.13 -8.84 -11.81
N LEU A 163 31.09 -9.68 -11.75
CA LEU A 163 29.72 -9.27 -11.47
C LEU A 163 29.60 -8.70 -10.06
N TYR A 164 30.24 -9.35 -9.09
CA TYR A 164 30.20 -8.95 -7.69
C TYR A 164 31.33 -8.00 -7.32
N HIS A 165 31.15 -7.29 -6.21
CA HIS A 165 32.27 -6.70 -5.49
C HIS A 165 33.29 -7.78 -5.10
N LYS A 166 34.56 -7.40 -4.94
CA LYS A 166 35.63 -8.32 -4.56
C LYS A 166 35.34 -9.03 -3.23
N GLU A 167 34.75 -8.30 -2.28
CA GLU A 167 34.28 -8.84 -1.00
C GLU A 167 32.77 -9.09 -1.01
N GLY A 168 32.12 -9.08 -2.19
CA GLY A 168 30.68 -9.21 -2.35
C GLY A 168 30.10 -10.58 -2.01
N ARG A 169 30.94 -11.54 -1.60
CA ARG A 169 30.53 -12.84 -1.02
C ARG A 169 31.13 -13.06 0.37
N THR A 170 31.57 -11.98 1.01
CA THR A 170 32.02 -11.94 2.39
C THR A 170 30.86 -11.42 3.24
N PRO A 171 30.39 -12.15 4.27
CA PRO A 171 29.27 -11.70 5.08
C PRO A 171 29.48 -10.33 5.73
N LEU A 172 28.50 -9.44 5.58
CA LEU A 172 28.46 -8.18 6.33
C LEU A 172 28.24 -8.45 7.82
N ASN A 173 29.26 -8.20 8.65
CA ASN A 173 29.21 -8.40 10.10
C ASN A 173 29.42 -7.11 10.92
N ASP A 174 29.91 -6.05 10.29
CA ASP A 174 30.13 -4.74 10.93
C ASP A 174 29.40 -3.67 10.14
N PHE A 175 28.21 -3.30 10.62
CA PHE A 175 27.39 -2.24 10.00
C PHE A 175 28.00 -0.84 10.22
N GLY A 176 29.04 -0.72 11.07
CA GLY A 176 29.79 0.51 11.30
C GLY A 176 30.85 0.81 10.23
N ASP A 177 31.26 -0.18 9.43
CA ASP A 177 32.17 0.02 8.29
C ASP A 177 31.36 0.34 7.03
N ARG A 178 31.46 1.59 6.56
CA ARG A 178 30.68 2.05 5.41
C ARG A 178 31.06 1.35 4.11
N LEU A 179 32.33 0.99 3.91
CA LEU A 179 32.75 0.27 2.72
C LEU A 179 32.13 -1.13 2.73
N ALA A 180 32.27 -1.84 3.86
CA ALA A 180 31.67 -3.16 4.01
C ALA A 180 30.14 -3.12 3.82
N CYS A 181 29.46 -2.12 4.39
CA CYS A 181 28.02 -1.95 4.22
C CYS A 181 27.55 -1.90 2.76
N THR A 182 28.40 -1.44 1.83
CA THR A 182 28.03 -1.25 0.43
C THR A 182 28.76 -2.17 -0.55
N THR A 183 29.60 -3.09 -0.07
CA THR A 183 30.37 -3.99 -0.94
C THR A 183 30.44 -5.44 -0.45
N HIS A 184 29.73 -5.79 0.63
CA HIS A 184 29.69 -7.15 1.23
C HIS A 184 28.28 -7.74 1.09
N GLU A 185 28.16 -9.07 1.15
CA GLU A 185 26.84 -9.71 1.05
C GLU A 185 25.96 -9.35 2.25
N MET A 186 24.74 -8.91 1.95
CA MET A 186 23.69 -8.71 2.94
C MET A 186 22.81 -9.97 2.99
N GLY A 187 22.68 -10.58 4.17
CA GLY A 187 21.78 -11.73 4.37
C GLY A 187 22.20 -13.01 3.65
N GLY A 188 23.48 -13.11 3.26
CA GLY A 188 23.99 -14.22 2.45
C GLY A 188 23.69 -14.10 0.95
N LEU A 189 23.31 -12.90 0.48
CA LEU A 189 23.00 -12.62 -0.93
C LEU A 189 24.20 -11.94 -1.61
N PRO A 190 24.82 -12.57 -2.63
CA PRO A 190 26.00 -12.03 -3.31
C PRO A 190 25.80 -10.60 -3.84
N ASP A 191 26.69 -9.70 -3.45
CA ASP A 191 26.60 -8.25 -3.64
C ASP A 191 27.20 -7.81 -4.99
N ILE A 192 26.36 -7.23 -5.84
CA ILE A 192 26.70 -6.81 -7.20
C ILE A 192 27.59 -5.56 -7.16
N ASN A 193 28.61 -5.50 -8.02
CA ASN A 193 29.36 -4.26 -8.25
C ASN A 193 28.48 -3.24 -8.99
N THR A 194 27.79 -2.40 -8.21
CA THR A 194 26.82 -1.41 -8.71
C THR A 194 27.45 -0.22 -9.43
N GLU A 195 28.76 -0.03 -9.27
CA GLU A 195 29.60 0.99 -9.89
C GLU A 195 29.93 0.62 -11.34
N ARG A 196 29.87 -0.67 -11.68
CA ARG A 196 30.22 -1.18 -13.01
C ARG A 196 29.28 -0.62 -14.09
N PRO A 197 29.80 0.12 -15.08
CA PRO A 197 28.95 0.77 -16.09
C PRO A 197 28.14 -0.19 -16.97
N SER A 198 28.64 -1.39 -17.25
CA SER A 198 27.93 -2.40 -18.05
C SER A 198 26.74 -2.99 -17.28
N PHE A 199 26.90 -3.24 -15.97
CA PHE A 199 25.81 -3.65 -15.09
C PHE A 199 24.76 -2.55 -14.98
N GLN A 200 25.17 -1.32 -14.67
CA GLN A 200 24.24 -0.18 -14.60
C GLN A 200 23.42 -0.04 -15.88
N LYS A 201 24.06 -0.14 -17.06
CA LYS A 201 23.34 -0.08 -18.34
C LYS A 201 22.32 -1.21 -18.47
N TYR A 202 22.69 -2.43 -18.08
CA TYR A 202 21.79 -3.59 -18.14
C TYR A 202 20.59 -3.42 -17.20
N PHE A 203 20.85 -3.07 -15.94
CA PHE A 203 19.83 -2.84 -14.94
C PHE A 203 18.88 -1.69 -15.31
N PHE A 204 19.39 -0.55 -15.79
CA PHE A 204 18.53 0.56 -16.17
C PHE A 204 17.75 0.32 -17.47
N ASN A 205 18.16 -0.63 -18.33
CA ASN A 205 17.28 -1.10 -19.40
C ASN A 205 16.07 -1.85 -18.85
N TYR A 206 16.26 -2.66 -17.81
CA TYR A 206 15.15 -3.31 -17.10
C TYR A 206 14.21 -2.29 -16.44
N ILE A 207 14.76 -1.29 -15.75
CA ILE A 207 13.97 -0.19 -15.17
C ILE A 207 13.15 0.54 -16.25
N ASN A 208 13.76 0.86 -17.38
CA ASN A 208 13.05 1.49 -18.51
C ASN A 208 12.02 0.55 -19.16
N ASP A 209 12.23 -0.77 -19.12
CA ASP A 209 11.22 -1.74 -19.55
C ASP A 209 10.00 -1.76 -18.61
N CYS A 210 10.22 -1.65 -17.30
CA CYS A 210 9.15 -1.50 -16.31
C CYS A 210 8.34 -0.22 -16.56
N ILE A 211 9.02 0.90 -16.82
CA ILE A 211 8.39 2.19 -17.16
C ILE A 211 7.59 2.06 -18.46
N ALA A 212 8.14 1.41 -19.49
CA ALA A 212 7.47 1.19 -20.76
C ALA A 212 6.22 0.30 -20.63
N CYS A 213 6.20 -0.61 -19.67
CA CYS A 213 5.02 -1.42 -19.31
C CYS A 213 3.96 -0.63 -18.52
N GLY A 214 4.33 0.46 -17.86
CA GLY A 214 3.42 1.35 -17.14
C GLY A 214 3.78 1.61 -15.66
N ALA A 215 4.96 1.21 -15.19
CA ALA A 215 5.41 1.57 -13.85
C ALA A 215 5.52 3.10 -13.68
N ASP A 216 5.04 3.61 -12.54
CA ASP A 216 5.06 5.04 -12.16
C ASP A 216 6.07 5.33 -11.04
N GLY A 217 6.76 4.33 -10.53
CA GLY A 217 7.66 4.48 -9.40
C GLY A 217 8.39 3.20 -9.01
N PHE A 218 9.35 3.35 -8.11
CA PHE A 218 10.22 2.26 -7.67
C PHE A 218 10.49 2.32 -6.17
N ARG A 219 10.36 1.17 -5.51
CA ARG A 219 10.92 0.90 -4.18
C ARG A 219 12.24 0.18 -4.39
N TYR A 220 13.35 0.83 -4.06
CA TYR A 220 14.66 0.16 -4.11
C TYR A 220 14.88 -0.62 -2.83
N ASP A 221 14.86 -1.95 -2.97
CA ASP A 221 15.25 -2.89 -1.93
C ASP A 221 16.68 -2.60 -1.45
N THR A 222 16.91 -2.80 -0.14
CA THR A 222 18.25 -2.73 0.46
C THR A 222 19.05 -1.47 0.07
N ALA A 223 18.39 -0.33 -0.18
CA ALA A 223 19.04 0.87 -0.71
C ALA A 223 20.22 1.37 0.14
N LYS A 224 20.19 1.14 1.46
CA LYS A 224 21.31 1.42 2.39
C LYS A 224 22.64 0.76 1.98
N HIS A 225 22.57 -0.33 1.23
CA HIS A 225 23.69 -1.18 0.81
C HIS A 225 24.22 -0.81 -0.59
N ILE A 226 23.68 0.21 -1.24
CA ILE A 226 24.23 0.75 -2.50
C ILE A 226 24.87 2.11 -2.22
N GLY A 227 26.14 2.26 -2.59
CA GLY A 227 26.96 3.42 -2.29
C GLY A 227 26.41 4.76 -2.82
N LEU A 228 26.46 5.79 -1.98
CA LEU A 228 26.30 7.19 -2.38
C LEU A 228 27.57 7.70 -3.05
N SER A 229 27.46 8.84 -3.75
CA SER A 229 28.57 9.41 -4.54
C SER A 229 29.83 9.76 -3.75
N ASP A 230 29.70 9.96 -2.44
CA ASP A 230 30.77 10.29 -1.50
C ASP A 230 31.19 9.12 -0.60
N ASP A 231 30.58 7.94 -0.75
CA ASP A 231 30.96 6.75 0.01
C ASP A 231 32.32 6.19 -0.43
N PRO A 232 33.03 5.49 0.48
CA PRO A 232 34.15 4.65 0.08
C PRO A 232 33.69 3.55 -0.88
N LYS A 233 34.59 3.13 -1.77
CA LYS A 233 34.34 2.10 -2.77
C LYS A 233 35.63 1.36 -3.13
N GLU A 234 35.52 0.30 -3.92
CA GLU A 234 36.68 -0.41 -4.45
C GLU A 234 37.55 0.45 -5.38
N ASP A 235 38.84 0.13 -5.44
CA ASP A 235 39.80 0.76 -6.39
C ASP A 235 39.78 0.03 -7.74
N ASP A 236 38.61 0.04 -8.37
CA ASP A 236 38.32 -0.61 -9.65
C ASP A 236 38.24 0.36 -10.84
N GLY A 237 38.39 1.66 -10.58
CA GLY A 237 38.30 2.73 -11.57
C GLY A 237 36.88 3.17 -11.95
N PHE A 238 35.85 2.60 -11.33
CA PHE A 238 34.44 2.99 -11.54
C PHE A 238 33.99 4.10 -10.59
N LYS A 239 32.71 4.50 -10.63
CA LYS A 239 32.16 5.60 -9.84
C LYS A 239 30.87 5.18 -9.13
N ASN A 240 30.68 5.66 -7.91
CA ASN A 240 29.42 5.57 -7.19
C ASN A 240 28.43 6.58 -7.78
N ASN A 241 27.79 6.24 -8.89
CA ASN A 241 26.78 7.07 -9.54
C ASN A 241 25.49 6.30 -9.85
N PHE A 242 25.26 5.17 -9.16
CA PHE A 242 24.04 4.39 -9.32
C PHE A 242 22.80 5.23 -9.06
N TRP A 243 22.75 5.93 -7.93
CA TRP A 243 21.59 6.74 -7.54
C TRP A 243 21.34 7.94 -8.46
N GLU A 244 22.40 8.56 -8.97
CA GLU A 244 22.28 9.63 -9.97
C GLU A 244 21.54 9.12 -11.21
N LYS A 245 21.90 7.92 -11.69
CA LYS A 245 21.25 7.30 -12.85
C LYS A 245 19.83 6.90 -12.56
N ALA A 246 19.60 6.22 -11.42
CA ALA A 246 18.29 5.76 -10.98
C ALA A 246 17.26 6.90 -10.88
N THR A 247 17.71 8.11 -10.54
CA THR A 247 16.83 9.26 -10.28
C THR A 247 16.81 10.31 -11.37
N LYS A 248 17.77 10.30 -12.32
CA LYS A 248 17.90 11.38 -13.33
C LYS A 248 18.05 10.88 -14.77
N GLU A 249 18.50 9.65 -15.00
CA GLU A 249 18.82 9.14 -16.34
C GLU A 249 17.82 8.10 -16.87
N VAL A 250 16.92 7.59 -16.03
CA VAL A 250 15.83 6.70 -16.46
C VAL A 250 14.72 7.48 -17.19
N ASP A 251 13.93 6.77 -17.98
CA ASP A 251 12.81 7.38 -18.69
C ASP A 251 11.80 7.99 -17.69
N ASN A 252 11.27 9.17 -18.03
CA ASN A 252 10.26 9.85 -17.23
C ASN A 252 10.67 10.16 -15.76
N ALA A 253 11.98 10.22 -15.47
CA ALA A 253 12.53 10.32 -14.11
C ALA A 253 11.87 11.39 -13.22
N GLU A 254 11.58 12.57 -13.77
CA GLU A 254 10.96 13.70 -13.05
C GLU A 254 9.54 13.45 -12.55
N ASN A 255 8.86 12.44 -13.08
CA ASN A 255 7.49 12.07 -12.72
C ASN A 255 7.40 10.78 -11.90
N LEU A 256 8.53 10.08 -11.69
CA LEU A 256 8.55 8.83 -10.93
C LEU A 256 8.46 9.09 -9.43
N PHE A 257 7.69 8.25 -8.72
CA PHE A 257 7.79 8.16 -7.28
C PHE A 257 8.86 7.13 -6.89
N ILE A 258 10.03 7.61 -6.47
CA ILE A 258 11.13 6.74 -6.05
C ILE A 258 11.35 6.87 -4.55
N TYR A 259 11.53 5.73 -3.88
CA TYR A 259 12.03 5.69 -2.51
C TYR A 259 12.94 4.47 -2.30
N GLY A 260 13.88 4.60 -1.37
CA GLY A 260 14.77 3.52 -0.97
C GLY A 260 14.38 2.95 0.40
N GLU A 261 14.50 1.63 0.55
CA GLU A 261 14.52 1.05 1.89
C GLU A 261 15.86 1.36 2.58
N VAL A 262 15.80 2.20 3.59
CA VAL A 262 16.95 2.54 4.44
C VAL A 262 16.54 2.29 5.89
N LEU A 263 16.77 1.07 6.36
CA LEU A 263 16.49 0.73 7.76
C LEU A 263 17.45 1.47 8.69
N GLN A 264 16.88 2.29 9.56
CA GLN A 264 17.58 3.13 10.53
C GLN A 264 18.46 2.31 11.48
N GLY A 265 19.63 2.86 11.82
CA GLY A 265 20.65 2.19 12.61
C GLY A 265 22.05 2.70 12.27
N ASP A 266 23.05 1.85 12.40
CA ASP A 266 24.42 2.21 12.04
C ASP A 266 24.51 2.57 10.54
N ASN A 267 25.18 3.68 10.26
CA ASN A 267 25.42 4.20 8.92
C ASN A 267 24.17 4.33 8.02
N ASP A 268 23.00 4.63 8.60
CA ASP A 268 21.78 4.77 7.81
C ASP A 268 21.84 5.93 6.80
N ARG A 269 22.56 7.01 7.13
CA ARG A 269 22.71 8.20 6.29
C ARG A 269 21.37 8.72 5.73
N LEU A 270 20.29 8.65 6.52
CA LEU A 270 18.92 8.96 6.05
C LEU A 270 18.83 10.27 5.26
N ALA A 271 19.39 11.37 5.80
CA ALA A 271 19.33 12.68 5.15
C ALA A 271 20.03 12.71 3.79
N ASP A 272 21.13 11.97 3.64
CA ASP A 272 21.90 11.92 2.39
C ASP A 272 21.16 11.07 1.35
N TYR A 273 20.58 9.95 1.76
CA TYR A 273 19.74 9.12 0.89
C TYR A 273 18.45 9.83 0.48
N ILE A 274 17.78 10.55 1.39
CA ILE A 274 16.61 11.38 1.05
C ILE A 274 17.00 12.43 0.02
N LYS A 275 18.17 13.05 0.15
CA LYS A 275 18.66 14.03 -0.81
C LYS A 275 18.94 13.42 -2.19
N GLU A 276 19.51 12.22 -2.26
CA GLU A 276 19.92 11.60 -3.52
C GLU A 276 18.78 10.82 -4.21
N ILE A 277 18.01 10.05 -3.44
CA ILE A 277 16.90 9.19 -3.92
C ILE A 277 15.58 9.98 -4.00
N GLY A 278 15.44 10.98 -3.12
CA GLY A 278 14.21 11.74 -2.93
C GLY A 278 13.45 11.32 -1.67
N ARG A 279 13.41 10.02 -1.36
CA ARG A 279 12.69 9.47 -0.19
C ARG A 279 13.35 8.21 0.38
N THR A 280 13.18 7.99 1.68
CA THR A 280 13.55 6.74 2.35
C THR A 280 12.44 6.24 3.27
N THR A 281 12.53 5.00 3.73
CA THR A 281 11.67 4.49 4.80
C THR A 281 11.98 5.15 6.15
N SER A 282 10.99 5.20 7.05
CA SER A 282 11.14 5.61 8.45
C SER A 282 10.80 4.44 9.39
N SER A 283 11.74 3.49 9.47
CA SER A 283 11.54 2.22 10.19
C SER A 283 11.35 2.41 11.71
N THR A 284 12.04 3.40 12.31
CA THR A 284 11.90 3.70 13.74
C THR A 284 10.52 4.25 14.06
N TYR A 285 9.97 5.12 13.20
CA TYR A 285 8.62 5.65 13.40
C TYR A 285 7.57 4.54 13.39
N GLY A 286 7.66 3.60 12.43
CA GLY A 286 6.79 2.43 12.41
C GLY A 286 6.86 1.62 13.70
N SER A 287 8.07 1.37 14.23
CA SER A 287 8.25 0.71 15.55
C SER A 287 7.58 1.47 16.70
N LYS A 288 7.68 2.80 16.73
CA LYS A 288 7.04 3.65 17.75
C LYS A 288 5.52 3.62 17.67
N ILE A 289 4.95 3.66 16.47
CA ILE A 289 3.51 3.52 16.25
C ILE A 289 3.00 2.16 16.74
N ARG A 290 3.66 1.06 16.36
CA ARG A 290 3.30 -0.28 16.84
C ARG A 290 3.37 -0.38 18.36
N SER A 291 4.41 0.17 18.98
CA SER A 291 4.56 0.16 20.44
C SER A 291 3.47 0.96 21.15
N GLY A 292 3.10 2.12 20.60
CA GLY A 292 2.02 2.96 21.13
C GLY A 292 0.68 2.24 21.05
N ILE A 293 0.34 1.68 19.89
CA ILE A 293 -0.89 0.90 19.70
C ILE A 293 -0.94 -0.34 20.60
N ALA A 294 0.13 -1.13 20.67
CA ALA A 294 0.19 -2.34 21.50
C ALA A 294 0.01 -2.04 23.00
N SER A 295 0.46 -0.87 23.45
CA SER A 295 0.30 -0.43 24.85
C SER A 295 -1.00 0.35 25.11
N GLY A 296 -1.76 0.69 24.07
CA GLY A 296 -2.89 1.61 24.14
C GLY A 296 -2.49 3.07 24.45
N ASN A 297 -1.21 3.41 24.35
CA ASN A 297 -0.71 4.76 24.61
C ASN A 297 -0.26 5.43 23.31
N ILE A 298 -1.14 6.28 22.77
CA ILE A 298 -0.97 7.07 21.56
C ILE A 298 -0.84 8.57 21.89
N ASP A 299 -0.09 8.87 22.95
CA ASP A 299 0.25 10.25 23.33
C ASP A 299 0.89 11.03 22.17
N THR A 300 0.56 12.32 22.05
CA THR A 300 1.09 13.21 21.02
C THR A 300 2.63 13.24 20.96
N ALA A 301 3.32 13.05 22.09
CA ALA A 301 4.78 12.98 22.14
C ALA A 301 5.35 11.71 21.50
N VAL A 302 4.58 10.61 21.46
CA VAL A 302 4.97 9.37 20.78
C VAL A 302 4.83 9.52 19.27
N VAL A 303 3.76 10.20 18.83
CA VAL A 303 3.39 10.29 17.42
C VAL A 303 4.08 11.44 16.70
N SER A 304 4.27 12.60 17.34
CA SER A 304 4.71 13.83 16.65
C SER A 304 6.06 13.72 15.94
N ASP A 305 7.05 13.04 16.54
CA ASP A 305 8.38 12.86 15.96
C ASP A 305 8.42 11.67 14.99
N TYR A 306 8.91 11.90 13.77
CA TYR A 306 9.17 10.85 12.78
C TYR A 306 10.51 10.13 13.01
N TRP A 307 11.29 10.53 14.01
CA TRP A 307 12.56 9.91 14.38
C TRP A 307 13.61 9.93 13.26
N ILE A 308 13.61 11.00 12.46
CA ILE A 308 14.53 11.20 11.32
C ILE A 308 15.57 12.29 11.56
N GLY A 309 15.67 12.78 12.80
CA GLY A 309 16.55 13.89 13.16
C GLY A 309 16.16 15.16 12.39
N ASN A 310 17.13 15.76 11.69
CA ASN A 310 16.93 16.99 10.90
C ASN A 310 16.68 16.72 9.41
N ALA A 311 16.47 15.46 9.01
CA ALA A 311 16.18 15.15 7.61
C ALA A 311 14.82 15.74 7.19
N ASP A 312 14.69 16.07 5.90
CA ASP A 312 13.39 16.45 5.34
C ASP A 312 12.41 15.27 5.48
N PRO A 313 11.14 15.48 5.86
CA PRO A 313 10.16 14.41 6.08
C PRO A 313 9.61 13.84 4.75
N ASN A 314 10.46 13.79 3.72
CA ASN A 314 10.25 13.03 2.50
C ASN A 314 10.52 11.55 2.79
N ILE A 315 9.61 10.93 3.53
CA ILE A 315 9.75 9.56 3.99
C ILE A 315 8.55 8.71 3.59
N VAL A 316 8.75 7.40 3.48
CA VAL A 316 7.68 6.41 3.44
C VAL A 316 7.50 5.87 4.86
N THR A 317 6.29 6.01 5.39
CA THR A 317 5.92 5.54 6.74
C THR A 317 5.08 4.28 6.62
N TRP A 318 5.16 3.40 7.61
CA TRP A 318 4.27 2.24 7.72
C TRP A 318 3.89 2.02 9.17
N VAL A 319 2.81 1.28 9.40
CA VAL A 319 2.57 0.67 10.72
C VAL A 319 3.49 -0.52 10.86
N GLU A 320 3.56 -1.37 9.85
CA GLU A 320 4.51 -2.48 9.72
C GLU A 320 4.88 -2.68 8.26
N SER A 321 6.09 -3.19 8.02
CA SER A 321 6.50 -3.71 6.72
C SER A 321 6.28 -5.22 6.65
N HIS A 322 6.40 -5.77 5.44
CA HIS A 322 6.51 -7.22 5.24
C HIS A 322 7.61 -7.87 6.11
N ASP A 323 8.79 -7.25 6.25
CA ASP A 323 9.83 -7.74 7.16
C ASP A 323 9.44 -7.68 8.63
N ASN A 324 8.77 -6.60 9.07
CA ASN A 324 8.34 -6.52 10.47
C ASN A 324 7.32 -7.63 10.78
N TYR A 325 6.39 -7.85 9.85
CA TYR A 325 5.42 -8.93 9.98
C TYR A 325 6.11 -10.29 10.06
N ILE A 326 7.02 -10.59 9.14
CA ILE A 326 7.58 -11.92 8.97
C ILE A 326 8.75 -12.19 9.92
N ASN A 327 9.75 -11.31 9.91
CA ASN A 327 11.04 -11.52 10.57
C ASN A 327 11.04 -11.03 12.02
N ASP A 328 10.38 -9.90 12.30
CA ASP A 328 10.22 -9.39 13.67
C ASP A 328 8.96 -9.94 14.37
N CYS A 329 8.17 -10.75 13.64
CA CYS A 329 6.94 -11.36 14.09
C CYS A 329 5.94 -10.37 14.70
N THR A 330 5.72 -9.19 14.09
CA THR A 330 4.80 -8.18 14.64
C THR A 330 3.36 -8.65 14.77
N TYR A 331 2.96 -9.69 14.04
CA TYR A 331 1.66 -10.37 14.20
C TYR A 331 1.42 -10.92 15.62
N ASN A 332 2.48 -11.15 16.42
CA ASN A 332 2.37 -11.56 17.82
C ASN A 332 2.11 -10.40 18.79
N ASN A 333 2.34 -9.17 18.33
CA ASN A 333 2.30 -7.97 19.18
C ASN A 333 1.07 -7.10 18.92
N ILE A 334 0.60 -7.06 17.67
CA ILE A 334 -0.61 -6.34 17.27
C ILE A 334 -1.45 -7.16 16.27
N ASP A 335 -2.77 -7.15 16.46
CA ASP A 335 -3.73 -7.76 15.54
C ASP A 335 -4.10 -6.81 14.37
N SER A 336 -4.93 -7.30 13.44
CA SER A 336 -5.32 -6.52 12.25
C SER A 336 -6.15 -5.27 12.60
N GLU A 337 -6.96 -5.31 13.66
CA GLU A 337 -7.73 -4.15 14.14
C GLU A 337 -6.78 -3.06 14.63
N GLN A 338 -5.78 -3.44 15.42
CA GLN A 338 -4.72 -2.56 15.90
C GLN A 338 -3.87 -1.98 14.75
N VAL A 339 -3.60 -2.75 13.70
CA VAL A 339 -2.94 -2.22 12.49
C VAL A 339 -3.79 -1.13 11.83
N VAL A 340 -5.11 -1.31 11.74
CA VAL A 340 -6.03 -0.29 11.19
C VAL A 340 -6.05 0.98 12.05
N LEU A 341 -5.96 0.86 13.38
CA LEU A 341 -5.83 2.03 14.27
C LEU A 341 -4.50 2.76 14.03
N GLY A 342 -3.39 2.03 13.95
CA GLY A 342 -2.09 2.61 13.60
C GLY A 342 -2.08 3.26 12.22
N TRP A 343 -2.81 2.68 11.26
CA TRP A 343 -2.94 3.21 9.91
C TRP A 343 -3.63 4.57 9.91
N ALA A 344 -4.73 4.68 10.66
CA ALA A 344 -5.46 5.93 10.80
C ALA A 344 -4.56 7.06 11.33
N ILE A 345 -3.65 6.74 12.27
CA ILE A 345 -2.68 7.68 12.81
C ILE A 345 -1.71 8.15 11.71
N ILE A 346 -0.98 7.23 11.06
CA ILE A 346 0.08 7.63 10.12
C ILE A 346 -0.47 8.28 8.85
N THR A 347 -1.66 7.88 8.41
CA THR A 347 -2.25 8.38 7.15
C THR A 347 -2.88 9.76 7.32
N ALA A 348 -3.36 10.10 8.52
CA ALA A 348 -3.91 11.44 8.82
C ALA A 348 -2.82 12.53 8.91
N ARG A 349 -1.56 12.16 9.15
CA ARG A 349 -0.42 13.09 9.25
C ARG A 349 -0.23 13.94 7.99
N LYS A 350 0.36 15.12 8.16
CA LYS A 350 0.68 16.02 7.03
C LYS A 350 1.84 15.56 6.17
N ASP A 351 2.88 15.03 6.81
CA ASP A 351 4.12 14.61 6.14
C ASP A 351 4.23 13.08 6.11
N GLY A 352 5.23 12.60 5.36
CA GLY A 352 5.41 11.18 5.05
C GLY A 352 4.38 10.65 4.06
N THR A 353 4.69 9.55 3.38
CA THR A 353 3.79 8.84 2.48
C THR A 353 3.49 7.47 3.08
N PRO A 354 2.24 7.18 3.50
CA PRO A 354 1.91 5.96 4.21
C PRO A 354 1.81 4.76 3.26
N LEU A 355 2.45 3.66 3.65
CA LEU A 355 2.45 2.35 2.98
C LEU A 355 1.70 1.35 3.85
N PHE A 356 0.59 0.83 3.33
CA PHE A 356 -0.24 -0.18 3.99
C PHE A 356 0.29 -1.57 3.62
N PHE A 357 0.84 -2.29 4.57
CA PHE A 357 1.17 -3.70 4.38
C PHE A 357 -0.10 -4.53 4.52
N ASP A 358 -0.48 -5.20 3.43
CA ASP A 358 -1.62 -6.10 3.44
C ASP A 358 -1.22 -7.49 3.93
N ARG A 359 -1.77 -7.89 5.08
CA ARG A 359 -1.43 -9.16 5.75
C ARG A 359 -1.98 -10.36 4.96
N PRO A 360 -1.42 -11.56 5.16
CA PRO A 360 -2.04 -12.80 4.65
C PRO A 360 -3.49 -12.96 5.14
N TYR A 361 -4.39 -13.38 4.24
CA TYR A 361 -5.81 -13.59 4.53
C TYR A 361 -5.99 -14.61 5.65
N ASN A 362 -6.85 -14.26 6.61
CA ASN A 362 -7.15 -15.10 7.78
C ASN A 362 -5.90 -15.48 8.59
N SER A 363 -4.88 -14.60 8.60
CA SER A 363 -3.74 -14.77 9.49
C SER A 363 -4.10 -14.50 10.95
N SER A 364 -3.39 -15.15 11.85
CA SER A 364 -3.57 -15.04 13.29
C SER A 364 -2.24 -15.20 14.02
N ILE A 365 -2.26 -15.03 15.34
CA ILE A 365 -1.09 -15.27 16.19
C ILE A 365 -0.58 -16.73 16.10
N ASP A 366 -1.49 -17.69 15.92
CA ASP A 366 -1.17 -19.12 15.83
C ASP A 366 -0.79 -19.54 14.40
N ASN A 367 -1.18 -18.75 13.40
CA ASN A 367 -0.88 -18.99 11.99
C ASN A 367 -0.68 -17.65 11.24
N SER A 368 0.56 -17.16 11.21
CA SER A 368 0.93 -15.92 10.53
C SER A 368 0.83 -15.98 9.00
N TRP A 369 0.77 -17.17 8.41
CA TRP A 369 0.61 -17.30 6.95
C TRP A 369 -0.86 -17.34 6.53
N GLY A 370 -1.76 -17.49 7.51
CA GLY A 370 -3.19 -17.61 7.27
C GLY A 370 -3.47 -18.73 6.28
N MET A 371 -4.26 -18.41 5.25
CA MET A 371 -4.53 -19.32 4.13
C MET A 371 -3.84 -18.91 2.84
N ASN A 372 -3.00 -17.87 2.87
CA ASN A 372 -2.48 -17.33 1.62
C ASN A 372 -1.45 -18.24 0.98
N ARG A 373 -1.53 -18.25 -0.34
CA ARG A 373 -0.49 -18.71 -1.24
C ARG A 373 0.05 -17.51 -1.99
N ILE A 374 1.28 -17.62 -2.46
CA ILE A 374 1.85 -16.62 -3.36
C ILE A 374 0.93 -16.52 -4.59
N GLY A 375 0.54 -15.29 -4.90
CA GLY A 375 -0.36 -14.96 -5.98
C GLY A 375 -1.78 -14.59 -5.55
N THR A 376 -2.23 -14.95 -4.34
CA THR A 376 -3.58 -14.61 -3.86
C THR A 376 -3.65 -13.23 -3.22
N GLN A 377 -4.87 -12.69 -3.11
CA GLN A 377 -5.13 -11.47 -2.34
C GLN A 377 -4.90 -11.76 -0.84
N GLY A 378 -4.49 -10.76 -0.08
CA GLY A 378 -4.36 -10.84 1.38
C GLY A 378 -5.68 -10.54 2.08
N ASP A 379 -5.60 -10.06 3.31
CA ASP A 379 -6.75 -9.85 4.18
C ASP A 379 -7.62 -8.66 3.73
N ASP A 380 -8.90 -8.67 4.09
CA ASP A 380 -9.83 -7.60 3.72
C ASP A 380 -9.59 -6.27 4.46
N MET A 381 -8.63 -6.23 5.38
CA MET A 381 -8.27 -5.02 6.12
C MET A 381 -7.90 -3.82 5.24
N TYR A 382 -7.34 -4.00 4.05
CA TYR A 382 -7.04 -2.85 3.16
C TYR A 382 -8.29 -2.14 2.66
N LYS A 383 -9.45 -2.83 2.61
CA LYS A 383 -10.74 -2.28 2.19
C LYS A 383 -11.69 -1.98 3.37
N ASP A 384 -11.19 -2.01 4.61
CA ASP A 384 -11.92 -1.58 5.80
C ASP A 384 -12.41 -0.12 5.66
N ASN A 385 -13.62 0.17 6.16
CA ASN A 385 -14.21 1.51 6.07
C ASN A 385 -13.36 2.61 6.74
N ARG A 386 -12.62 2.28 7.81
CA ARG A 386 -11.69 3.19 8.49
C ARG A 386 -10.49 3.49 7.61
N VAL A 387 -9.91 2.45 6.98
CA VAL A 387 -8.80 2.60 6.01
C VAL A 387 -9.24 3.48 4.84
N SER A 388 -10.38 3.17 4.22
CA SER A 388 -10.94 3.95 3.11
C SER A 388 -11.20 5.41 3.49
N ALA A 389 -11.85 5.65 4.64
CA ALA A 389 -12.16 7.00 5.08
C ALA A 389 -10.91 7.85 5.31
N VAL A 390 -9.87 7.28 5.94
CA VAL A 390 -8.62 8.02 6.21
C VAL A 390 -7.79 8.22 4.94
N ASN A 391 -7.83 7.29 3.99
CA ASN A 391 -7.16 7.47 2.69
C ASN A 391 -7.74 8.67 1.90
N PHE A 392 -9.07 8.79 1.85
CA PHE A 392 -9.71 9.96 1.22
C PHE A 392 -9.51 11.24 2.03
N PHE A 393 -9.50 11.15 3.36
CA PHE A 393 -9.14 12.28 4.23
C PHE A 393 -7.76 12.84 3.87
N ARG A 394 -6.75 11.97 3.76
CA ARG A 394 -5.39 12.37 3.41
C ARG A 394 -5.35 13.17 2.11
N THR A 395 -6.03 12.67 1.07
CA THR A 395 -6.13 13.36 -0.23
C THR A 395 -6.81 14.72 -0.09
N ALA A 396 -7.91 14.81 0.67
CA ALA A 396 -8.67 16.04 0.85
C ALA A 396 -7.94 17.10 1.70
N MET A 397 -7.01 16.68 2.57
CA MET A 397 -6.23 17.53 3.47
C MET A 397 -4.86 17.95 2.92
N LYS A 398 -4.59 17.68 1.64
CA LYS A 398 -3.33 18.08 1.01
C LYS A 398 -3.06 19.59 1.22
N GLY A 399 -1.86 19.90 1.72
CA GLY A 399 -1.40 21.27 1.95
C GLY A 399 -1.84 21.90 3.28
N GLU A 400 -2.70 21.23 4.07
CA GLU A 400 -3.07 21.68 5.40
C GLU A 400 -1.95 21.38 6.41
N ASP A 401 -1.68 22.32 7.32
CA ASP A 401 -0.86 22.08 8.51
C ASP A 401 -1.52 21.04 9.43
N GLU A 402 -0.76 20.49 10.39
CA GLU A 402 -1.30 19.55 11.38
C GLU A 402 -1.23 20.08 12.81
N ASN A 403 -2.20 19.67 13.62
CA ASN A 403 -2.17 19.82 15.08
C ASN A 403 -2.57 18.48 15.72
N LEU A 404 -1.73 17.95 16.60
CA LEU A 404 -1.96 16.69 17.30
C LEU A 404 -2.39 17.00 18.73
N VAL A 405 -3.49 16.38 19.17
CA VAL A 405 -4.09 16.60 20.50
C VAL A 405 -4.48 15.26 21.09
N ASN A 406 -4.28 15.06 22.39
CA ASN A 406 -4.93 14.00 23.15
C ASN A 406 -6.24 14.54 23.74
N PRO A 407 -7.42 14.22 23.18
CA PRO A 407 -8.70 14.73 23.69
C PRO A 407 -8.88 14.39 25.17
N ASN A 408 -9.44 15.31 25.95
CA ASN A 408 -9.60 15.15 27.40
C ASN A 408 -8.31 14.88 28.20
N LEU A 409 -7.12 15.13 27.61
CA LEU A 409 -5.82 14.71 28.16
C LEU A 409 -5.70 13.18 28.30
N ASP A 410 -6.42 12.43 27.48
CA ASP A 410 -6.41 10.98 27.45
C ASP A 410 -5.37 10.46 26.45
N SER A 411 -4.30 9.86 26.95
CA SER A 411 -3.23 9.30 26.10
C SER A 411 -3.67 8.07 25.29
N THR A 412 -4.87 7.52 25.52
CA THR A 412 -5.45 6.42 24.75
C THR A 412 -6.29 6.91 23.55
N ALA A 413 -6.45 8.23 23.43
CA ALA A 413 -7.12 8.87 22.32
C ALA A 413 -6.19 9.91 21.66
N LEU A 414 -6.19 9.94 20.34
CA LEU A 414 -5.45 10.93 19.56
C LEU A 414 -6.36 11.56 18.53
N MET A 415 -6.38 12.89 18.48
CA MET A 415 -6.98 13.67 17.42
C MET A 415 -5.89 14.35 16.60
N ILE A 416 -5.91 14.11 15.29
CA ILE A 416 -5.02 14.73 14.31
C ILE A 416 -5.87 15.68 13.46
N GLU A 417 -5.71 16.97 13.71
CA GLU A 417 -6.40 18.02 12.99
C GLU A 417 -5.56 18.49 11.82
N ARG A 418 -6.20 18.76 10.68
CA ARG A 418 -5.59 19.27 9.46
C ARG A 418 -6.18 20.63 9.15
N GLY A 419 -5.41 21.66 9.48
CA GLY A 419 -5.87 23.05 9.52
C GLY A 419 -7.13 23.20 10.37
N THR A 420 -8.11 23.92 9.85
CA THR A 420 -9.48 23.96 10.43
C THR A 420 -10.48 23.14 9.61
N LYS A 421 -9.97 22.31 8.67
CA LYS A 421 -10.74 21.71 7.59
C LYS A 421 -11.22 20.29 7.91
N GLY A 422 -10.38 19.51 8.58
CA GLY A 422 -10.70 18.14 8.93
C GLY A 422 -9.93 17.62 10.15
N ALA A 423 -10.45 16.56 10.76
CA ALA A 423 -9.80 15.85 11.86
C ALA A 423 -10.01 14.33 11.74
N VAL A 424 -9.01 13.56 12.19
CA VAL A 424 -9.12 12.12 12.45
C VAL A 424 -8.97 11.90 13.94
N ILE A 425 -9.88 11.14 14.55
CA ILE A 425 -9.81 10.75 15.96
C ILE A 425 -9.63 9.24 16.02
N VAL A 426 -8.61 8.77 16.73
CA VAL A 426 -8.33 7.36 16.98
C VAL A 426 -8.49 7.12 18.48
N ASN A 427 -9.30 6.13 18.85
CA ASN A 427 -9.50 5.71 20.24
C ASN A 427 -9.10 4.24 20.41
N THR A 428 -8.13 3.94 21.27
CA THR A 428 -7.61 2.59 21.48
C THR A 428 -8.17 1.90 22.72
N ASN A 429 -8.88 2.62 23.60
CA ASN A 429 -9.35 2.08 24.88
C ASN A 429 -10.79 2.52 25.15
N ASP A 430 -11.26 2.40 26.41
CA ASP A 430 -12.59 2.80 26.91
C ASP A 430 -13.30 3.89 26.09
N PRO A 431 -14.65 3.84 25.96
CA PRO A 431 -15.40 4.85 25.21
C PRO A 431 -15.01 6.29 25.57
N LEU A 432 -14.56 7.05 24.57
CA LEU A 432 -14.09 8.41 24.73
C LEU A 432 -15.27 9.39 24.70
N LYS A 433 -15.44 10.12 25.80
CA LYS A 433 -16.49 11.13 25.91
C LYS A 433 -16.24 12.33 25.00
N VAL A 434 -17.19 12.61 24.11
CA VAL A 434 -17.11 13.72 23.15
C VAL A 434 -17.63 15.01 23.78
N ASP A 435 -16.71 15.79 24.33
CA ASP A 435 -16.97 17.15 24.81
C ASP A 435 -15.65 17.91 25.03
N PHE A 436 -14.87 18.13 23.96
CA PHE A 436 -13.51 18.67 24.03
C PHE A 436 -13.21 19.76 22.99
N GLU A 437 -12.09 20.45 23.17
CA GLU A 437 -11.65 21.53 22.28
C GLU A 437 -11.14 21.01 20.93
N THR A 438 -11.33 21.80 19.88
CA THR A 438 -10.88 21.52 18.50
C THR A 438 -10.64 22.82 17.73
N ASN A 439 -9.75 22.77 16.75
CA ASN A 439 -9.52 23.80 15.74
C ASN A 439 -10.41 23.68 14.51
N LEU A 440 -11.24 22.63 14.41
CA LEU A 440 -12.21 22.51 13.33
C LEU A 440 -13.10 23.76 13.26
N ALA A 441 -13.44 24.18 12.05
CA ALA A 441 -14.38 25.27 11.86
C ALA A 441 -15.78 24.89 12.39
N ASP A 442 -16.53 25.89 12.88
CA ASP A 442 -17.92 25.71 13.29
C ASP A 442 -18.76 25.03 12.19
N GLY A 443 -19.52 24.00 12.56
CA GLY A 443 -20.32 23.24 11.61
C GLY A 443 -20.78 21.89 12.14
N THR A 444 -21.50 21.17 11.29
CA THR A 444 -21.88 19.77 11.52
C THR A 444 -21.05 18.89 10.60
N TYR A 445 -20.48 17.84 11.14
CA TYR A 445 -19.62 16.88 10.45
C TYR A 445 -20.22 15.48 10.62
N VAL A 446 -20.44 14.78 9.52
CA VAL A 446 -20.80 13.36 9.56
C VAL A 446 -19.49 12.56 9.55
N ASP A 447 -19.38 11.56 10.42
CA ASP A 447 -18.26 10.64 10.40
C ASP A 447 -18.19 9.90 9.05
N ARG A 448 -17.04 9.96 8.38
CA ARG A 448 -16.85 9.35 7.06
C ARG A 448 -16.65 7.84 7.13
N VAL A 449 -16.37 7.29 8.31
CA VAL A 449 -16.27 5.84 8.54
C VAL A 449 -17.66 5.21 8.49
N ASP A 450 -18.57 5.62 9.38
CA ASP A 450 -19.91 5.03 9.45
C ASP A 450 -20.95 5.71 8.54
N ARG A 451 -20.65 6.91 8.04
CA ARG A 451 -21.51 7.78 7.20
C ARG A 451 -22.84 8.15 7.86
N LYS A 452 -22.89 8.19 9.19
CA LYS A 452 -24.13 8.36 9.95
C LYS A 452 -23.96 9.24 11.18
N THR A 453 -22.92 9.04 11.98
CA THR A 453 -22.80 9.72 13.27
C THR A 453 -22.43 11.20 13.05
N GLU A 454 -23.21 12.10 13.64
CA GLU A 454 -23.02 13.54 13.49
C GLU A 454 -22.30 14.14 14.70
N TYR A 455 -21.29 14.96 14.41
CA TYR A 455 -20.52 15.75 15.36
C TYR A 455 -20.80 17.23 15.08
N THR A 456 -21.04 18.00 16.13
CA THR A 456 -21.23 19.45 16.03
C THR A 456 -20.03 20.16 16.63
N VAL A 457 -19.43 21.06 15.85
CA VAL A 457 -18.39 21.99 16.30
C VAL A 457 -18.99 23.37 16.46
N LYS A 458 -18.83 23.97 17.63
CA LYS A 458 -19.30 25.33 17.91
C LYS A 458 -18.38 26.03 18.90
N ASN A 459 -17.89 27.21 18.52
CA ASN A 459 -16.97 28.02 19.31
C ASN A 459 -15.71 27.24 19.74
N GLY A 460 -15.13 26.46 18.83
CA GLY A 460 -13.92 25.68 19.10
C GLY A 460 -14.13 24.41 19.93
N LYS A 461 -15.37 23.97 20.13
CA LYS A 461 -15.69 22.76 20.90
C LYS A 461 -16.46 21.76 20.06
N ILE A 462 -16.04 20.50 20.07
CA ILE A 462 -16.74 19.39 19.42
C ILE A 462 -17.63 18.64 20.42
N THR A 463 -18.85 18.31 20.00
CA THR A 463 -19.85 17.57 20.77
C THR A 463 -20.53 16.52 19.89
N CYS A 464 -20.91 15.38 20.49
CA CYS A 464 -21.73 14.35 19.88
C CYS A 464 -22.70 13.79 20.95
N ASP A 465 -23.85 13.26 20.51
CA ASP A 465 -24.83 12.63 21.42
C ASP A 465 -24.34 11.26 21.93
N THR A 466 -23.31 10.69 21.30
CA THR A 466 -22.71 9.41 21.64
C THR A 466 -21.21 9.54 21.88
N ASP A 467 -20.69 8.73 22.79
CA ASP A 467 -19.24 8.60 23.00
C ASP A 467 -18.60 7.87 21.81
N ILE A 468 -17.31 8.14 21.55
CA ILE A 468 -16.54 7.44 20.53
C ILE A 468 -16.19 6.05 21.09
N PRO A 469 -16.60 4.95 20.44
CA PRO A 469 -16.35 3.60 20.95
C PRO A 469 -14.86 3.28 21.14
N GLU A 470 -14.57 2.26 21.94
CA GLU A 470 -13.22 1.68 21.99
C GLU A 470 -12.81 1.08 20.63
N ASN A 471 -11.52 1.03 20.36
CA ASN A 471 -10.95 0.48 19.12
C ASN A 471 -11.58 1.05 17.84
N SER A 472 -11.80 2.37 17.81
CA SER A 472 -12.51 3.03 16.72
C SER A 472 -11.74 4.20 16.13
N VAL A 473 -12.13 4.56 14.91
CA VAL A 473 -11.62 5.70 14.16
C VAL A 473 -12.82 6.54 13.72
N VAL A 474 -12.70 7.85 13.87
CA VAL A 474 -13.67 8.83 13.39
C VAL A 474 -12.96 9.77 12.42
N VAL A 475 -13.59 10.04 11.28
CA VAL A 475 -13.01 10.91 10.24
C VAL A 475 -14.00 12.03 9.92
N LEU A 476 -13.58 13.28 10.15
CA LEU A 476 -14.44 14.46 10.04
C LEU A 476 -13.85 15.45 9.04
N TYR A 477 -14.58 15.74 7.96
CA TYR A 477 -14.29 16.87 7.05
C TYR A 477 -15.47 17.06 6.10
N ASN A 478 -15.74 18.31 5.69
CA ASN A 478 -16.81 18.63 4.73
C ASN A 478 -16.24 19.11 3.39
N GLU A 479 -15.25 19.99 3.43
CA GLU A 479 -14.63 20.52 2.22
C GLU A 479 -13.75 19.45 1.55
N GLY A 480 -13.94 19.24 0.25
CA GLY A 480 -13.25 18.20 -0.51
C GLY A 480 -13.87 16.80 -0.37
N TYR A 481 -14.92 16.65 0.45
CA TYR A 481 -15.63 15.38 0.56
C TYR A 481 -16.40 15.07 -0.72
N THR A 482 -16.20 13.85 -1.22
CA THR A 482 -17.04 13.24 -2.25
C THR A 482 -17.55 11.93 -1.67
N GLU A 483 -18.87 11.73 -1.72
CA GLU A 483 -19.42 10.44 -1.36
C GLU A 483 -19.22 9.45 -2.51
N TYR A 484 -18.33 8.49 -2.30
CA TYR A 484 -18.08 7.42 -3.25
C TYR A 484 -18.96 6.20 -2.96
N ALA A 485 -19.36 5.53 -4.04
CA ALA A 485 -20.10 4.28 -3.96
C ALA A 485 -19.24 3.25 -3.22
N ARG A 486 -19.81 2.62 -2.18
CA ARG A 486 -19.15 1.48 -1.53
C ARG A 486 -19.21 0.30 -2.50
N PRO A 487 -18.12 -0.46 -2.73
CA PRO A 487 -18.18 -1.69 -3.49
C PRO A 487 -19.21 -2.67 -2.92
N ALA A 488 -19.58 -3.66 -3.72
CA ALA A 488 -20.12 -4.87 -3.14
C ALA A 488 -19.07 -5.51 -2.23
N SER A 489 -19.48 -6.22 -1.19
CA SER A 489 -18.58 -7.09 -0.45
C SER A 489 -18.88 -8.52 -0.85
N VAL A 490 -17.84 -9.30 -1.09
CA VAL A 490 -17.87 -10.76 -1.14
C VAL A 490 -16.86 -11.28 -0.12
N GLY A 491 -16.91 -12.58 0.19
CA GLY A 491 -15.91 -13.23 1.03
C GLY A 491 -16.40 -14.54 1.63
N VAL A 492 -15.68 -15.01 2.63
CA VAL A 492 -16.02 -16.17 3.45
C VAL A 492 -16.30 -15.71 4.88
N ASP A 493 -17.34 -16.27 5.50
CA ASP A 493 -17.72 -15.92 6.88
C ASP A 493 -16.53 -16.17 7.82
N SER A 494 -16.22 -15.19 8.68
CA SER A 494 -15.08 -15.25 9.60
C SER A 494 -15.16 -16.37 10.64
N LYS A 495 -16.32 -17.00 10.82
CA LYS A 495 -16.51 -18.20 11.65
C LYS A 495 -16.31 -19.50 10.87
N THR A 496 -15.99 -19.42 9.58
CA THR A 496 -15.67 -20.61 8.79
C THR A 496 -14.40 -21.24 9.34
N GLU A 497 -14.55 -22.43 9.90
CA GLU A 497 -13.40 -23.26 10.26
C GLU A 497 -12.90 -23.94 8.98
N PHE A 498 -11.67 -23.62 8.58
CA PHE A 498 -11.01 -24.22 7.41
C PHE A 498 -10.49 -25.63 7.74
N THR A 499 -11.40 -26.50 8.17
CA THR A 499 -11.09 -27.88 8.53
C THR A 499 -11.23 -28.76 7.30
N TYR A 500 -10.11 -29.37 6.91
CA TYR A 500 -10.13 -30.38 5.86
C TYR A 500 -10.69 -31.70 6.41
N SER A 501 -11.85 -32.13 5.91
CA SER A 501 -12.49 -33.38 6.32
C SER A 501 -13.26 -34.01 5.17
N ASP A 502 -13.28 -35.33 5.11
CA ASP A 502 -13.97 -36.10 4.07
C ASP A 502 -13.61 -35.65 2.64
N ASP A 503 -12.35 -35.29 2.40
CA ASP A 503 -11.83 -34.81 1.10
C ASP A 503 -12.42 -33.46 0.63
N THR A 504 -12.89 -32.65 1.59
CA THR A 504 -13.56 -31.37 1.33
C THR A 504 -13.26 -30.29 2.36
N TYR A 505 -13.51 -29.04 1.97
CA TYR A 505 -13.75 -27.91 2.85
C TYR A 505 -15.21 -27.45 2.73
N GLU A 506 -15.82 -27.05 3.83
CA GLU A 506 -17.15 -26.43 3.85
C GLU A 506 -16.99 -24.94 4.17
N VAL A 507 -17.36 -24.06 3.25
CA VAL A 507 -17.29 -22.62 3.45
C VAL A 507 -18.66 -21.98 3.41
N THR A 508 -18.87 -20.99 4.27
CA THR A 508 -20.08 -20.15 4.22
C THR A 508 -19.70 -18.86 3.50
N LEU A 509 -20.30 -18.60 2.35
CA LEU A 509 -20.02 -17.41 1.56
C LEU A 509 -20.78 -16.21 2.11
N THR A 510 -20.14 -15.05 2.10
CA THR A 510 -20.75 -13.78 2.47
C THR A 510 -20.92 -12.90 1.24
N CYS A 511 -21.98 -12.09 1.23
CA CYS A 511 -22.07 -10.97 0.31
C CYS A 511 -22.93 -9.85 0.86
N SER A 512 -22.59 -8.60 0.53
CA SER A 512 -23.41 -7.44 0.88
C SER A 512 -23.33 -6.36 -0.18
N ASN A 513 -24.30 -5.45 -0.16
CA ASN A 513 -24.43 -4.35 -1.13
C ASN A 513 -24.48 -4.83 -2.60
N THR A 514 -25.11 -5.99 -2.84
CA THR A 514 -25.25 -6.59 -4.16
C THR A 514 -26.42 -7.57 -4.20
N ASP A 515 -27.00 -7.75 -5.39
CA ASP A 515 -27.98 -8.80 -5.71
C ASP A 515 -27.44 -9.81 -6.75
N ASN A 516 -26.16 -9.68 -7.16
CA ASN A 516 -25.59 -10.42 -8.29
C ASN A 516 -24.30 -11.19 -7.95
N ALA A 517 -24.08 -11.50 -6.66
CA ALA A 517 -22.90 -12.23 -6.22
C ALA A 517 -22.80 -13.61 -6.89
N THR A 518 -21.59 -13.96 -7.32
CA THR A 518 -21.26 -15.23 -7.96
C THR A 518 -19.97 -15.82 -7.41
N TYR A 519 -19.88 -17.15 -7.41
CA TYR A 519 -18.64 -17.86 -7.17
C TYR A 519 -18.30 -18.80 -8.35
N SER A 520 -17.03 -19.09 -8.54
CA SER A 520 -16.55 -20.18 -9.39
C SER A 520 -15.50 -21.01 -8.68
N LEU A 521 -15.48 -22.31 -8.99
CA LEU A 521 -14.47 -23.25 -8.50
C LEU A 521 -13.57 -23.65 -9.67
N ASP A 522 -12.25 -23.51 -9.49
CA ASP A 522 -11.22 -23.97 -10.42
C ASP A 522 -11.43 -23.49 -11.88
N GLY A 523 -11.80 -22.22 -12.06
CA GLY A 523 -12.10 -21.64 -13.38
C GLY A 523 -13.38 -22.19 -14.04
N GLY A 524 -14.19 -22.91 -13.28
CA GLY A 524 -15.48 -23.43 -13.69
C GLY A 524 -16.53 -22.35 -13.93
N LYS A 525 -17.74 -22.78 -14.31
CA LYS A 525 -18.84 -21.86 -14.57
C LYS A 525 -19.25 -21.12 -13.30
N ALA A 526 -19.40 -19.80 -13.39
CA ALA A 526 -19.94 -18.97 -12.31
C ALA A 526 -21.35 -19.42 -11.87
N VAL A 527 -21.57 -19.46 -10.56
CA VAL A 527 -22.81 -19.84 -9.87
C VAL A 527 -23.23 -18.68 -8.97
N SER A 528 -24.49 -18.24 -9.09
CA SER A 528 -25.03 -17.21 -8.20
C SER A 528 -25.22 -17.74 -6.78
N TYR A 529 -24.93 -16.91 -5.79
CA TYR A 529 -25.15 -17.23 -4.38
C TYR A 529 -25.72 -16.02 -3.63
N LYS A 530 -26.21 -16.27 -2.41
CA LYS A 530 -26.68 -15.27 -1.46
C LYS A 530 -25.85 -15.35 -0.18
N ASP A 531 -25.88 -14.27 0.59
CA ASP A 531 -25.26 -14.22 1.90
C ASP A 531 -25.70 -15.40 2.78
N GLY A 532 -24.71 -16.12 3.32
CA GLY A 532 -24.93 -17.31 4.14
C GLY A 532 -25.08 -18.62 3.37
N ASP A 533 -25.02 -18.62 2.04
CA ASP A 533 -25.01 -19.86 1.25
C ASP A 533 -23.73 -20.65 1.54
N LYS A 534 -23.89 -21.98 1.63
CA LYS A 534 -22.78 -22.91 1.87
C LYS A 534 -22.27 -23.52 0.58
N VAL A 535 -20.96 -23.63 0.45
CA VAL A 535 -20.29 -24.24 -0.69
C VAL A 535 -19.30 -25.29 -0.20
N THR A 536 -19.38 -26.48 -0.81
CA THR A 536 -18.41 -27.56 -0.62
C THR A 536 -17.28 -27.40 -1.63
N ILE A 537 -16.06 -27.15 -1.14
CA ILE A 537 -14.84 -27.17 -1.95
C ILE A 537 -14.29 -28.60 -1.91
N LYS A 538 -14.37 -29.31 -3.03
CA LYS A 538 -13.88 -30.68 -3.12
C LYS A 538 -12.45 -30.70 -3.62
N HIS A 539 -11.64 -31.56 -3.04
CA HIS A 539 -10.33 -31.87 -3.58
C HIS A 539 -10.48 -32.41 -5.01
N GLY A 540 -9.85 -31.70 -5.96
CA GLY A 540 -9.78 -32.11 -7.36
C GLY A 540 -8.58 -33.01 -7.63
N ASP A 541 -8.14 -33.05 -8.90
CA ASP A 541 -6.91 -33.74 -9.30
C ASP A 541 -5.63 -32.94 -8.97
N SER A 542 -5.78 -31.73 -8.42
CA SER A 542 -4.72 -30.78 -8.07
C SER A 542 -4.64 -30.65 -6.55
N ASP A 543 -3.44 -30.47 -6.01
CA ASP A 543 -3.18 -30.23 -4.58
C ASP A 543 -3.74 -28.89 -4.08
N VAL A 544 -4.37 -28.11 -4.97
CA VAL A 544 -5.01 -26.83 -4.69
C VAL A 544 -6.34 -26.73 -5.43
N SER A 545 -7.38 -26.28 -4.71
CA SER A 545 -8.64 -25.79 -5.29
C SER A 545 -8.79 -24.28 -5.11
N LYS A 546 -9.37 -23.62 -6.10
CA LYS A 546 -9.52 -22.16 -6.18
C LYS A 546 -10.97 -21.78 -6.07
N LEU A 547 -11.30 -20.90 -5.13
CA LEU A 547 -12.59 -20.24 -5.02
C LEU A 547 -12.42 -18.79 -5.44
N GLU A 548 -13.14 -18.38 -6.47
CA GLU A 548 -13.19 -16.97 -6.89
C GLU A 548 -14.59 -16.43 -6.65
N LEU A 549 -14.67 -15.28 -5.99
CA LEU A 549 -15.89 -14.57 -5.65
C LEU A 549 -15.93 -13.25 -6.38
N ARG A 550 -17.10 -12.92 -6.93
CA ARG A 550 -17.31 -11.70 -7.71
C ARG A 550 -18.69 -11.14 -7.44
N ALA A 551 -18.78 -9.84 -7.31
CA ALA A 551 -20.05 -9.12 -7.28
C ALA A 551 -19.89 -7.73 -7.88
N GLU A 552 -21.02 -7.07 -8.12
CA GLU A 552 -21.09 -5.68 -8.54
C GLU A 552 -22.19 -5.00 -7.72
N ASN A 553 -21.94 -3.78 -7.25
CA ASN A 553 -22.95 -2.98 -6.58
C ASN A 553 -23.96 -2.37 -7.58
N ALA A 554 -24.94 -1.62 -7.10
CA ALA A 554 -25.96 -1.00 -7.94
C ALA A 554 -25.40 0.07 -8.90
N GLU A 555 -24.25 0.65 -8.57
CA GLU A 555 -23.57 1.70 -9.32
C GLU A 555 -22.55 1.15 -10.36
N GLY A 556 -22.33 -0.17 -10.41
CA GLY A 556 -21.42 -0.81 -11.37
C GLY A 556 -20.00 -1.05 -10.88
N VAL A 557 -19.74 -0.86 -9.58
CA VAL A 557 -18.44 -1.10 -8.95
C VAL A 557 -18.29 -2.59 -8.67
N LYS A 558 -17.28 -3.20 -9.30
CA LYS A 558 -16.97 -4.62 -9.18
C LYS A 558 -16.07 -4.85 -7.98
N THR A 559 -16.26 -6.02 -7.36
CA THR A 559 -15.38 -6.55 -6.33
C THR A 559 -14.88 -7.95 -6.73
N TYR A 560 -13.69 -8.30 -6.26
CA TYR A 560 -13.05 -9.58 -6.51
C TYR A 560 -12.37 -10.10 -5.25
N GLU A 561 -12.55 -11.40 -4.99
CA GLU A 561 -11.80 -12.11 -3.96
C GLU A 561 -11.45 -13.52 -4.46
N ARG A 562 -10.24 -13.98 -4.13
CA ARG A 562 -9.78 -15.33 -4.47
C ARG A 562 -9.12 -15.97 -3.27
N LEU A 563 -9.61 -17.16 -2.95
CA LEU A 563 -9.05 -18.03 -1.93
C LEU A 563 -8.52 -19.31 -2.58
N GLU A 564 -7.43 -19.84 -2.04
CA GLU A 564 -6.87 -21.11 -2.45
C GLU A 564 -6.83 -22.09 -1.26
N PHE A 565 -7.31 -23.30 -1.50
CA PHE A 565 -7.43 -24.36 -0.51
C PHE A 565 -6.42 -25.44 -0.85
N THR A 566 -5.43 -25.64 0.01
CA THR A 566 -4.38 -26.65 -0.19
C THR A 566 -4.75 -27.96 0.48
N TYR A 567 -4.37 -29.06 -0.14
CA TYR A 567 -4.54 -30.43 0.34
C TYR A 567 -3.16 -31.00 0.66
N MET A 568 -3.00 -31.52 1.89
CA MET A 568 -1.75 -32.16 2.35
C MET A 568 -1.71 -33.65 2.04
#